data_AF-A0AA86LSI5-F1
#
_entry.id   AF-A0AA86LSI5-F1
#
_cell.length_a   1.000
_cell.length_b   1.000
_cell.length_c   1.000
_cell.angle_alpha   90.00
_cell.angle_beta   90.00
_cell.angle_gamma   90.00
#
_symmetry.space_group_name_H-M   'P 1'
#
loop_
_entity.id
_entity.type
_entity.pdbx_description
1 polymer ?
#
loop_
_entity_poly.entity_id
_entity_poly.type
_entity_poly.pdbx_seq_one_letter_code
_entity_poly.pdbx_strand_id
1 'polypeptide(L)' 'MKGSVILFNDDNEMTIIENVEEAVYQDIKEQEGSDRCVVTLDDHEVDFGYVSPVYWREGQIHTD' A
#
# COMPACT_ATOMS: atom_id res chain seq x y z
N MET A 1 12.08 9.71 -3.93
CA MET A 1 12.35 8.50 -4.74
C MET A 1 11.12 7.63 -4.65
N LYS A 2 10.74 6.92 -5.72
CA LYS A 2 9.59 6.01 -5.68
C LYS A 2 9.97 4.68 -5.04
N GLY A 3 8.99 4.02 -4.44
CA GLY A 3 9.16 2.75 -3.75
C GLY A 3 8.03 1.77 -3.99
N SER A 4 8.01 0.74 -3.15
CA SER A 4 6.99 -0.29 -3.12
C SER A 4 6.30 -0.32 -1.76
N VAL A 5 4.98 -0.39 -1.79
CA VAL A 5 4.13 -0.61 -0.62
C VAL A 5 3.75 -2.07 -0.58
N ILE A 6 3.89 -2.69 0.59
CA ILE A 6 3.45 -4.06 0.85
C ILE A 6 2.35 -3.99 1.89
N LEU A 7 1.16 -4.47 1.56
CA LEU A 7 0.02 -4.46 2.47
C LEU A 7 -0.62 -5.84 2.54
N PHE A 8 -1.27 -6.13 3.67
CA PHE A 8 -1.98 -7.38 3.93
C PHE A 8 -3.45 -7.07 4.24
N ASN A 9 -4.37 -7.81 3.62
CA ASN A 9 -5.80 -7.71 3.96
C ASN A 9 -6.16 -8.58 5.20
N ASP A 10 -7.44 -8.63 5.54
CA ASP A 10 -7.98 -9.43 6.65
C ASP A 10 -7.79 -10.94 6.47
N ASP A 11 -7.76 -11.40 5.22
CA ASP A 11 -7.44 -12.78 4.84
C ASP A 11 -5.92 -13.09 4.81
N ASN A 12 -5.06 -12.14 5.19
CA ASN A 12 -3.59 -12.20 5.10
C ASN A 12 -3.05 -12.34 3.66
N GLU A 13 -3.84 -11.99 2.65
CA GLU A 13 -3.37 -11.89 1.28
C GLU A 13 -2.49 -10.64 1.12
N MET A 14 -1.31 -10.84 0.54
CA MET A 14 -0.34 -9.79 0.32
C MET A 14 -0.58 -9.10 -1.03
N THR A 15 -0.64 -7.78 -1.01
CA THR A 15 -0.59 -6.93 -2.22
C THR A 15 0.68 -6.12 -2.22
N ILE A 16 1.36 -6.08 -3.37
CA ILE A 16 2.52 -5.22 -3.62
C ILE A 16 2.13 -4.16 -4.63
N ILE A 17 2.33 -2.89 -4.27
CA ILE A 17 2.12 -1.75 -5.16
C ILE A 17 3.49 -1.13 -5.41
N GLU A 18 3.97 -1.19 -6.64
CA GLU A 18 5.28 -0.64 -7.03
C GLU A 18 5.16 0.74 -7.66
N ASN A 19 6.29 1.44 -7.79
CA ASN A 19 6.37 2.78 -8.42
C ASN A 19 5.48 3.83 -7.71
N VAL A 20 5.35 3.68 -6.40
CA VAL A 20 4.52 4.51 -5.53
C VAL A 20 5.32 5.69 -5.01
N GLU A 21 4.71 6.88 -4.97
CA GLU A 21 5.28 8.04 -4.28
C GLU A 21 5.20 7.84 -2.75
N GLU A 22 6.21 8.27 -2.00
CA GLU A 22 6.23 8.11 -0.55
C GLU A 22 5.00 8.72 0.16
N ALA A 23 4.44 9.81 -0.39
CA ALA A 23 3.21 10.42 0.12
C ALA A 23 2.03 9.44 0.13
N VAL A 24 1.86 8.66 -0.94
CA VAL A 24 0.82 7.63 -1.02
C VAL A 24 1.05 6.55 0.03
N TYR A 25 2.31 6.14 0.28
CA TYR A 25 2.60 5.21 1.37
C TYR A 25 2.19 5.78 2.73
N GLN A 26 2.48 7.05 3.01
CA GLN A 26 2.06 7.69 4.26
C GLN A 26 0.53 7.73 4.36
N ASP A 27 -0.18 8.06 3.28
CA ASP A 27 -1.64 8.06 3.22
C ASP A 27 -2.23 6.67 3.53
N ILE A 28 -1.62 5.59 3.03
CA ILE A 28 -2.01 4.21 3.35
C ILE A 28 -1.66 3.88 4.81
N LYS A 29 -0.47 4.29 5.27
CA LYS A 29 0.04 3.97 6.60
C LYS A 29 -0.79 4.63 7.71
N GLU A 30 -1.28 5.84 7.49
CA GLU A 30 -2.20 6.54 8.39
C GLU A 30 -3.54 5.82 8.54
N GLN A 31 -3.94 5.05 7.53
CA GLN A 31 -5.18 4.26 7.51
C GLN A 31 -4.99 2.82 8.00
N GLU A 32 -3.76 2.39 8.31
CA GLU A 32 -3.45 1.03 8.76
C GLU A 32 -4.31 0.62 9.97
N GLY A 33 -4.92 -0.55 9.90
CA GLY A 33 -5.80 -1.08 10.95
C GLY A 33 -7.20 -0.46 11.00
N SER A 34 -7.54 0.45 10.10
CA SER A 34 -8.92 0.94 9.92
C SER A 34 -9.76 -0.07 9.14
N ASP A 35 -11.08 -0.04 9.33
CA ASP A 35 -12.02 -0.94 8.61
C ASP A 35 -11.97 -0.78 7.08
N ARG A 36 -11.45 0.34 6.58
CA ARG A 36 -11.38 0.66 5.16
C ARG A 36 -10.23 1.64 4.87
N CYS A 37 -9.40 1.31 3.88
CA CYS A 37 -8.30 2.13 3.38
C CYS A 37 -8.57 2.53 1.93
N VAL A 38 -8.73 3.83 1.68
CA VAL A 38 -8.99 4.38 0.34
C VAL A 38 -7.92 5.40 0.02
N VAL A 39 -7.30 5.29 -1.16
CA VAL A 39 -6.28 6.22 -1.65
C VAL A 39 -6.44 6.51 -3.13
N THR A 40 -5.88 7.63 -3.58
CA THR A 40 -5.79 7.94 -5.01
C THR A 40 -4.44 7.47 -5.55
N LEU A 41 -4.47 6.57 -6.54
CA LEU A 41 -3.31 6.05 -7.26
C LEU A 41 -3.48 6.39 -8.74
N ASP A 42 -2.49 7.07 -9.34
CA ASP A 42 -2.51 7.47 -10.76
C ASP A 42 -3.85 8.11 -11.19
N ASP A 43 -4.36 9.06 -10.40
CA ASP A 43 -5.65 9.77 -10.59
C ASP A 43 -6.90 8.86 -10.52
N HIS A 44 -6.77 7.64 -10.00
CA HIS A 44 -7.86 6.71 -9.75
C HIS A 44 -8.02 6.42 -8.25
N GLU A 45 -9.25 6.45 -7.76
CA GLU A 45 -9.55 6.02 -6.39
C GLU A 45 -9.49 4.48 -6.32
N VAL A 46 -8.69 3.98 -5.37
CA VAL A 46 -8.54 2.55 -5.10
C VAL A 46 -8.90 2.31 -3.64
N ASP A 47 -9.77 1.32 -3.44
CA ASP A 47 -10.21 0.88 -2.12
C ASP A 47 -9.59 -0.48 -1.81
N PHE A 48 -8.72 -0.51 -0.80
CA PHE A 48 -8.04 -1.71 -0.35
C PHE A 48 -8.79 -2.46 0.76
N GLY A 49 -9.93 -1.95 1.23
CA GLY A 49 -10.62 -2.52 2.39
C GLY A 49 -9.77 -2.41 3.66
N TYR A 50 -9.86 -3.39 4.55
CA TYR A 50 -8.99 -3.47 5.73
C TYR A 50 -7.54 -3.78 5.30
N VAL A 51 -6.57 -3.03 5.83
CA VAL A 51 -5.14 -3.31 5.61
C VAL A 51 -4.35 -3.25 6.93
N SER A 52 -3.63 -4.31 7.26
CA SER A 52 -2.64 -4.35 8.34
C SER A 52 -1.86 -5.68 8.32
N PRO A 53 -0.52 -5.69 8.39
CA PRO A 53 0.37 -4.52 8.45
C PRO A 53 0.63 -3.89 7.07
N VAL A 54 1.16 -2.66 7.07
CA VAL A 54 1.62 -1.94 5.87
C VAL A 54 3.12 -1.62 5.99
N TYR A 55 3.90 -1.98 4.97
CA TYR A 55 5.35 -1.78 4.90
C TYR A 55 5.77 -0.97 3.67
N TRP A 56 6.94 -0.33 3.78
CA TRP A 56 7.61 0.42 2.70
C TRP A 56 8.97 -0.16 2.37
N ARG A 57 9.32 -0.15 1.09
CA ARG A 57 10.67 -0.41 0.58
C ARG A 57 10.99 0.57 -0.54
N GLU A 58 12.21 1.11 -0.56
CA GLU A 58 12.67 1.89 -1.72
C GLU A 58 12.87 0.99 -2.96
N GLY A 59 12.48 1.48 -4.13
CA GLY A 59 12.57 0.74 -5.39
C GLY A 59 11.52 -0.37 -5.57
N GLN A 60 11.78 -1.26 -6.53
CA GLN A 60 10.94 -2.42 -6.87
C GLN A 60 11.30 -3.67 -6.06
N ILE A 61 10.35 -4.60 -5.95
CA ILE A 61 10.56 -5.89 -5.30
C ILE A 61 10.82 -6.95 -6.37
N HIS A 62 12.05 -7.45 -6.41
CA HIS A 62 12.40 -8.62 -7.20
C HIS A 62 12.18 -9.90 -6.37
N THR A 63 11.48 -10.88 -6.95
CA THR A 63 11.09 -12.15 -6.30
C THR A 63 11.67 -13.38 -7.00
N ASP A 64 12.75 -13.19 -7.76
CA ASP A 64 13.52 -14.23 -8.45
C ASP A 64 14.29 -15.16 -7.50
#